data_AF-A0A9E2FXH1-F1
#
_entry.id   AF-A0A9E2FXH1-F1
#
_cell.length_a   1.000
_cell.length_b   1.000
_cell.length_c   1.000
_cell.angle_alpha   90.00
_cell.angle_beta   90.00
_cell.angle_gamma   90.00
#
_symmetry.space_group_name_H-M   'P 1'
#
loop_
_entity.id
_entity.type
_entity.pdbx_description
1 polymer ?
#
loop_
_entity_poly.entity_id
_entity_poly.type
_entity_poly.pdbx_seq_one_letter_code
_entity_poly.pdbx_strand_id
1 'polypeptide(L)' 'KEKFSIQKLGIPMKQLHSYDSGGPYAGFKGAVNFYKEIDRLVNSKVWSYMKAPWQENPQLSATYGWE' A
#
# COMPACT_ATOMS: atom_id res chain seq x y z
N LYS A 1 4.37 4.51 -13.84
CA LYS A 1 4.80 3.10 -14.10
C LYS A 1 5.16 2.37 -12.80
N GLU A 2 5.54 3.11 -11.77
CA GLU A 2 6.20 2.67 -10.55
C GLU A 2 5.20 2.17 -9.48
N LYS A 3 3.94 2.65 -9.55
CA LYS A 3 2.87 2.40 -8.57
C LYS A 3 2.77 0.96 -8.11
N PHE A 4 2.59 0.02 -9.03
CA PHE A 4 2.30 -1.35 -8.67
C PHE A 4 3.53 -2.10 -8.16
N SER A 5 4.72 -1.80 -8.70
CA SER A 5 5.97 -2.37 -8.20
C SER A 5 6.21 -1.99 -6.73
N ILE A 6 5.94 -0.74 -6.36
CA ILE A 6 6.05 -0.26 -4.96
C ILE A 6 4.95 -0.85 -4.08
N GLN A 7 3.69 -0.87 -4.54
CA GLN A 7 2.58 -1.43 -3.77
C GLN A 7 2.73 -2.94 -3.50
N LYS A 8 3.36 -3.69 -4.40
CA LYS A 8 3.66 -5.12 -4.17
C LYS A 8 4.67 -5.36 -3.05
N LEU A 9 5.45 -4.35 -2.68
CA LEU A 9 6.33 -4.37 -1.51
C LEU A 9 5.60 -3.98 -0.21
N GLY A 10 4.28 -3.76 -0.26
CA GLY A 10 3.49 -3.32 0.89
C GLY A 10 3.64 -1.83 1.22
N ILE A 11 4.22 -1.04 0.31
CA ILE A 11 4.43 0.39 0.51
C ILE A 11 3.30 1.17 -0.18
N PRO A 12 2.52 2.00 0.54
CA PRO A 12 1.49 2.82 -0.06
C PRO A 12 2.10 3.84 -1.04
N MET A 13 1.55 3.97 -2.25
CA MET A 13 2.03 4.90 -3.27
C MET A 13 0.87 5.61 -3.99
N LYS A 14 0.96 6.94 -4.06
CA LYS A 14 0.07 7.84 -4.81
C LYS A 14 0.72 8.21 -6.15
N GLN A 15 -0.02 8.09 -7.25
CA GLN A 15 0.46 8.54 -8.55
C GLN A 15 0.09 10.02 -8.75
N LEU A 16 1.11 10.89 -8.82
CA LEU A 16 0.90 12.35 -8.86
C LEU A 16 0.64 12.90 -10.26
N HIS A 17 0.91 12.13 -11.32
CA HIS A 17 0.76 12.62 -12.70
C HIS A 17 -0.70 12.62 -13.18
N SER A 18 -1.48 11.61 -12.80
CA SER A 18 -2.90 11.45 -13.12
C SER A 18 -3.79 11.46 -11.86
N TYR A 19 -3.19 11.72 -10.69
CA TYR A 19 -3.87 11.73 -9.40
C TYR A 19 -4.61 10.42 -9.06
N ASP A 20 -4.17 9.28 -9.60
CA ASP A 20 -4.93 8.03 -9.60
C ASP A 20 -6.41 8.21 -10.00
N SER A 21 -6.66 9.04 -11.01
CA SER A 21 -8.00 9.43 -11.46
C SER A 21 -8.83 10.23 -10.43
N GLY A 22 -8.17 10.78 -9.40
CA GLY A 22 -8.75 11.69 -8.41
C GLY A 22 -8.44 13.16 -8.69
N GLY A 23 -8.33 13.96 -7.61
CA GLY A 23 -8.08 15.41 -7.68
C GLY A 23 -9.37 16.26 -7.74
N PRO A 24 -9.26 17.57 -8.02
CA PRO A 24 -8.01 18.33 -8.18
C PRO A 24 -7.25 18.45 -6.85
N TYR A 25 -5.92 18.57 -6.92
CA TYR A 25 -5.06 18.75 -5.73
C TYR A 25 -4.39 20.13 -5.63
N ALA A 26 -4.45 20.96 -6.68
CA ALA A 26 -3.92 22.31 -6.65
C ALA A 26 -4.84 23.27 -5.87
N GLY A 27 -4.23 24.28 -5.23
CA GLY A 27 -4.93 25.30 -4.45
C GLY A 27 -5.46 24.80 -3.10
N PHE A 28 -6.07 25.68 -2.32
CA PHE A 28 -6.51 25.37 -0.95
C PHE A 28 -7.51 24.20 -0.86
N LYS A 29 -8.54 24.21 -1.72
CA LYS A 29 -9.50 23.09 -1.79
C LYS A 29 -8.84 21.80 -2.26
N GLY A 30 -7.88 21.91 -3.18
CA GLY A 30 -7.13 20.76 -3.65
C GLY A 30 -6.24 20.14 -2.57
N ALA A 31 -5.62 20.96 -1.73
CA ALA A 31 -4.86 20.48 -0.58
C ALA A 31 -5.73 19.64 0.36
N VAL A 32 -6.97 20.07 0.65
CA VAL A 32 -7.92 19.29 1.46
C VAL A 32 -8.22 17.92 0.83
N ASN A 33 -8.43 17.87 -0.50
CA ASN A 33 -8.66 16.60 -1.21
C ASN A 33 -7.42 15.69 -1.15
N PHE A 34 -6.24 16.26 -1.36
CA PHE A 34 -4.98 15.53 -1.30
C PHE A 34 -4.77 14.91 0.09
N TYR A 35 -4.95 15.68 1.16
CA TYR A 35 -4.80 15.17 2.53
C TYR A 35 -5.78 14.04 2.86
N LYS A 36 -7.06 14.17 2.46
CA LYS A 36 -8.04 13.09 2.63
C LYS A 36 -7.60 11.80 1.92
N GLU A 37 -6.99 11.93 0.76
CA GLU A 37 -6.56 10.76 0.00
C GLU A 37 -5.28 10.13 0.54
N ILE A 38 -4.32 10.94 1.00
CA ILE A 38 -3.12 10.46 1.68
C ILE A 38 -3.52 9.75 2.99
N ASP A 39 -4.41 10.32 3.79
CA ASP A 39 -4.92 9.70 5.01
C ASP A 39 -5.52 8.31 4.75
N ARG A 40 -6.46 8.22 3.80
CA ARG A 40 -7.04 6.93 3.38
C ARG A 40 -5.98 5.94 2.92
N LEU A 41 -4.99 6.40 2.15
CA LEU A 41 -3.96 5.55 1.56
C LEU A 41 -3.02 4.98 2.63
N VAL A 42 -2.52 5.79 3.56
CA VAL A 42 -1.53 5.36 4.57
C VAL A 42 -2.17 4.60 5.73
N ASN A 43 -3.42 4.91 6.08
CA ASN A 43 -4.14 4.27 7.18
C ASN A 43 -5.01 3.08 6.76
N SER A 44 -4.92 2.63 5.49
CA SER A 44 -5.72 1.51 5.02
C SER A 44 -5.30 0.19 5.67
N LYS A 45 -6.28 -0.56 6.20
CA LYS A 45 -6.05 -1.89 6.80
C LYS A 45 -5.56 -2.93 5.78
N VAL A 46 -5.67 -2.65 4.47
CA VAL A 46 -5.18 -3.58 3.44
C VAL A 46 -3.70 -3.90 3.61
N TRP A 47 -2.89 -2.95 4.08
CA TRP A 47 -1.46 -3.13 4.28
C TRP A 47 -1.15 -4.13 5.40
N SER A 48 -2.01 -4.26 6.42
CA SER A 48 -1.85 -5.28 7.48
C SER A 48 -2.21 -6.69 7.01
N TYR A 49 -2.76 -6.85 5.82
CA TYR A 49 -3.15 -8.15 5.24
C TYR A 49 -2.17 -8.64 4.16
N MET A 50 -1.01 -8.01 4.04
CA MET A 50 0.02 -8.40 3.08
C MET A 50 0.64 -9.78 3.40
N LYS A 51 0.73 -10.12 4.69
CA LYS A 51 1.25 -11.41 5.16
C LYS A 51 0.08 -12.36 5.41
N ALA A 52 0.17 -13.58 4.89
CA ALA A 52 -0.86 -14.58 5.12
C ALA A 52 -0.78 -15.13 6.55
N PRO A 53 -1.91 -15.49 7.20
CA PRO A 53 -1.93 -15.95 8.60
C PRO A 53 -1.01 -17.14 8.88
N TRP A 54 -0.88 -18.08 7.93
CA TRP A 54 -0.01 -19.25 8.04
C TRP A 54 1.49 -18.93 7.97
N GLN A 55 1.87 -17.71 7.56
CA GLN A 55 3.25 -17.24 7.60
C GLN A 55 3.60 -16.58 8.94
N GLU A 56 2.61 -16.18 9.74
CA GLU A 56 2.82 -15.61 11.08
C GLU A 56 2.81 -16.69 12.15
N ASN A 57 1.78 -17.55 12.12
CA ASN A 57 1.62 -18.66 13.05
C ASN A 57 1.54 -19.98 12.27
N PRO A 58 2.66 -20.50 11.75
CA PRO A 58 2.66 -21.76 11.02
C PRO A 58 2.27 -22.90 11.97
N GLN A 59 1.33 -23.75 11.55
CA GLN A 59 0.98 -24.98 12.29
C GLN A 59 2.11 -26.02 12.24
N LEU A 60 2.88 -26.01 11.15
CA LEU A 60 4.04 -26.86 10.94
C LEU A 60 5.09 -26.04 10.18
N SER A 61 6.32 -25.99 10.70
CA SER A 61 7.46 -25.40 10.00
C SER A 61 8.46 -26.49 9.67
N ALA A 62 8.94 -26.50 8.43
CA ALA A 62 9.96 -27.41 7.96
C ALA A 62 11.01 -26.62 7.18
N THR A 63 12.28 -27.00 7.34
CA THR A 63 13.38 -26.50 6.53
C THR A 63 13.88 -27.65 5.68
N TYR A 64 14.12 -27.39 4.40
CA TYR A 64 14.77 -28.38 3.54
C TYR A 64 16.22 -28.56 4.01
N GLY A 65 16.54 -29.74 4.54
CA GLY A 65 17.90 -30.15 4.82
C GLY A 65 18.56 -30.57 3.51
N TRP A 66 19.20 -29.63 2.83
CA TRP A 66 20.17 -29.95 1.79
C TRP A 66 21.55 -29.97 2.45
N GLU A 67 22.21 -31.13 2.47
CA GLU A 67 23.67 -31.23 2.63
C GLU A 67 24.37 -30.63 1.39
#